data_AF-A0A6B2GDI7-F1
#
_entry.id   AF-A0A6B2GDI7-F1
#
_cell.length_a   1.000
_cell.length_b   1.000
_cell.length_c   1.000
_cell.angle_alpha   90.00
_cell.angle_beta   90.00
_cell.angle_gamma   90.00
#
_symmetry.space_group_name_H-M   'P 1'
#
loop_
_entity.id
_entity.type
_entity.pdbx_description
1 polymer ?
#
loop_
_entity_poly.entity_id
_entity_poly.type
_entity_poly.pdbx_seq_one_letter_code
_entity_poly.pdbx_strand_id
1 'polypeptide(L)'
;QADSGIIRIYDSKESSSLLKELNIHRSPITAISYNAVADTVISCDTKGIIEYWSGYEQGCTFPTKSVKWEYKTETDLFELLKTHCYGLAIAVSNDGSKFAVFTSDK
;
A
#
# COMPACT_ATOMS: atom_id res chain seq x y z
N GLN A 1 16.75 3.29 -6.89
CA GLN A 1 15.75 3.58 -5.84
C GLN A 1 14.68 4.45 -6.49
N ALA A 2 13.39 4.30 -6.17
CA ALA A 2 12.39 5.23 -6.69
C ALA A 2 12.62 6.59 -6.02
N ASP A 3 12.61 7.67 -6.77
CA ASP A 3 12.88 9.02 -6.23
C ASP A 3 11.60 9.76 -5.83
N SER A 4 10.43 9.11 -5.92
CA SER A 4 9.14 9.73 -5.63
C SER A 4 8.15 8.78 -4.94
N GLY A 5 7.19 9.36 -4.22
CA GLY A 5 6.06 8.64 -3.60
C GLY A 5 4.85 8.45 -4.52
N ILE A 6 5.07 8.56 -5.83
CA ILE A 6 4.00 8.53 -6.84
C ILE A 6 3.73 7.08 -7.26
N ILE A 7 2.48 6.65 -7.18
CA ILE A 7 2.02 5.35 -7.72
C ILE A 7 1.37 5.58 -9.06
N ARG A 8 1.75 4.78 -10.06
CA ARG A 8 1.16 4.81 -11.39
C ARG A 8 0.56 3.44 -11.72
N ILE A 9 -0.65 3.46 -12.21
CA ILE A 9 -1.42 2.28 -12.60
C ILE A 9 -1.54 2.30 -14.12
N TYR A 10 -1.19 1.18 -14.74
CA TYR A 10 -1.14 1.04 -16.19
C TYR A 10 -2.04 -0.10 -16.66
N ASP A 11 -2.58 0.03 -17.87
CA ASP A 11 -3.20 -1.11 -18.54
C ASP A 11 -2.10 -2.01 -19.16
N SER A 12 -2.27 -3.31 -19.00
CA SER A 12 -1.36 -4.32 -19.59
C SER A 12 -1.74 -4.70 -21.02
N LYS A 13 -2.96 -4.39 -21.47
CA LYS A 13 -3.50 -4.83 -22.76
C LYS A 13 -3.10 -3.92 -23.93
N GLU A 14 -2.98 -2.62 -23.71
CA GLU A 14 -2.66 -1.64 -24.75
C GLU A 14 -1.50 -0.72 -24.34
N SER A 15 -0.34 -0.87 -25.01
CA SER A 15 0.80 0.07 -25.03
C SER A 15 1.27 0.66 -23.68
N SER A 16 0.95 0.04 -22.55
CA SER A 16 1.19 0.58 -21.20
C SER A 16 0.65 2.00 -21.01
N SER A 17 -0.60 2.23 -21.41
CA SER A 17 -1.27 3.51 -21.17
C SER A 17 -1.43 3.76 -19.65
N LEU A 18 -1.13 4.98 -19.21
CA LEU A 18 -1.31 5.39 -17.82
C LEU A 18 -2.82 5.54 -17.55
N LEU A 19 -3.36 4.69 -16.66
CA LEU A 19 -4.75 4.73 -16.25
C LEU A 19 -4.97 5.73 -15.11
N LYS A 20 -4.06 5.73 -14.13
CA LYS A 20 -4.19 6.58 -12.94
C LYS A 20 -2.86 6.85 -12.28
N GLU A 21 -2.74 8.04 -11.69
CA GLU A 21 -1.64 8.46 -10.82
C GLU A 21 -2.18 8.74 -9.42
N LEU A 22 -1.50 8.23 -8.39
CA LEU A 22 -1.83 8.45 -6.98
C LEU A 22 -0.67 9.14 -6.27
N ASN A 23 -1.02 10.17 -5.50
CA ASN A 23 -0.09 10.96 -4.68
C ASN A 23 -0.44 10.79 -3.20
N ILE A 24 -0.40 9.54 -2.71
CA ILE A 24 -0.77 9.18 -1.33
C ILE A 24 0.43 9.05 -0.39
N HIS A 25 1.63 8.79 -0.93
CA HIS A 25 2.88 8.81 -0.16
C HIS A 25 3.62 10.14 -0.38
N ARG A 26 4.19 10.69 0.70
CA ARG A 26 5.05 11.89 0.66
C ARG A 26 6.53 11.56 0.49
N SER A 27 6.89 10.28 0.60
CA SER A 27 8.26 9.79 0.52
C SER A 27 8.35 8.62 -0.47
N PRO A 28 9.55 8.28 -0.96
CA PRO A 28 9.74 7.14 -1.84
C PRO A 28 9.11 5.85 -1.34
N ILE A 29 8.38 5.17 -2.22
CA ILE A 29 7.75 3.88 -1.93
C ILE A 29 8.80 2.78 -1.91
N THR A 30 8.68 1.87 -0.95
CA THR A 30 9.63 0.78 -0.70
C THR A 30 9.03 -0.59 -0.97
N ALA A 31 7.72 -0.75 -0.75
CA ALA A 31 7.01 -1.99 -1.01
C ALA A 31 5.55 -1.70 -1.41
N ILE A 32 4.99 -2.58 -2.23
CA ILE A 32 3.58 -2.55 -2.64
C ILE A 32 3.10 -3.99 -2.86
N SER A 33 1.92 -4.33 -2.37
CA SER A 33 1.32 -5.66 -2.56
C SER A 33 -0.19 -5.55 -2.70
N TYR A 34 -0.74 -6.32 -3.64
CA TYR A 34 -2.19 -6.42 -3.88
C TYR A 34 -2.79 -7.62 -3.13
N ASN A 35 -3.89 -7.37 -2.43
CA ASN A 35 -4.74 -8.36 -1.79
C ASN A 35 -6.00 -8.56 -2.65
N ALA A 36 -5.96 -9.59 -3.49
CA ALA A 36 -7.03 -9.89 -4.44
C ALA A 36 -8.34 -10.31 -3.77
N VAL A 37 -8.29 -10.92 -2.58
CA VAL A 37 -9.50 -11.37 -1.85
C VAL A 37 -10.33 -10.17 -1.40
N ALA A 38 -9.66 -9.10 -0.97
CA ALA A 38 -10.30 -7.90 -0.46
C ALA A 38 -10.37 -6.75 -1.49
N ASP A 39 -9.81 -6.93 -2.68
CA ASP A 39 -9.60 -5.86 -3.68
C ASP A 39 -8.96 -4.60 -3.05
N THR A 40 -7.86 -4.83 -2.32
CA THR A 40 -7.11 -3.76 -1.64
C THR A 40 -5.63 -3.85 -1.96
N VAL A 41 -4.94 -2.74 -1.88
CA VAL A 41 -3.49 -2.62 -2.03
C VAL A 41 -2.92 -2.05 -0.74
N ILE A 42 -1.83 -2.64 -0.30
CA ILE A 42 -1.01 -2.17 0.81
C ILE A 42 0.30 -1.64 0.23
N SER A 43 0.69 -0.42 0.59
CA SER A 43 1.98 0.16 0.19
C SER A 43 2.71 0.78 1.37
N CYS A 44 4.04 0.75 1.33
CA CYS A 44 4.93 1.29 2.35
C CYS A 44 5.90 2.31 1.74
N ASP A 45 6.30 3.32 2.51
CA ASP A 45 7.36 4.26 2.12
C ASP A 45 8.58 4.26 3.06
N THR A 46 9.62 4.98 2.65
CA THR A 46 10.89 5.13 3.38
C THR A 46 10.77 5.83 4.74
N LYS A 47 9.61 6.42 5.07
CA LYS A 47 9.33 6.98 6.41
C LYS A 47 8.56 6.01 7.30
N GLY A 48 8.29 4.80 6.84
CA GLY A 48 7.52 3.82 7.60
C GLY A 48 6.02 4.10 7.58
N ILE A 49 5.52 4.90 6.62
CA ILE A 49 4.08 5.06 6.45
C ILE A 49 3.53 3.89 5.66
N ILE A 50 2.50 3.25 6.19
CA ILE A 50 1.69 2.27 5.48
C ILE A 50 0.40 2.93 5.00
N GLU A 51 0.11 2.78 3.71
CA GLU A 51 -1.11 3.22 3.06
C GLU A 51 -1.97 2.03 2.63
N TYR A 52 -3.29 2.21 2.72
CA TYR A 52 -4.31 1.28 2.25
C TYR A 52 -5.17 1.97 1.21
N TRP A 53 -5.32 1.34 0.06
CA TRP A 53 -6.16 1.84 -1.02
C TRP A 53 -6.84 0.68 -1.77
N SER A 54 -7.93 0.97 -2.46
CA SER A 54 -8.75 -0.01 -3.16
C SER A 54 -8.18 -0.35 -4.53
N GLY A 55 -8.60 -1.45 -5.14
CA GLY A 55 -8.21 -1.75 -6.52
C GLY A 55 -8.72 -0.72 -7.53
N TYR A 56 -8.29 -0.90 -8.78
CA TYR A 56 -8.60 0.03 -9.87
C TYR A 56 -10.11 0.17 -10.12
N GLU A 57 -10.87 -0.93 -10.08
CA GLU A 57 -12.33 -0.91 -10.28
C GLU A 57 -13.06 -0.11 -9.20
N GLN A 58 -12.50 -0.05 -7.99
CA GLN A 58 -13.00 0.76 -6.88
C GLN A 58 -12.38 2.16 -6.82
N GLY A 59 -11.62 2.55 -7.85
CA GLY A 59 -11.13 3.91 -8.02
C GLY A 59 -9.89 4.24 -7.21
N CYS A 60 -9.15 3.28 -6.65
CA CYS A 60 -7.88 3.53 -5.96
C CYS A 60 -7.96 4.56 -4.83
N THR A 61 -9.02 4.47 -4.05
CA THR A 61 -9.30 5.34 -2.89
C THR A 61 -9.24 4.52 -1.61
N PHE A 62 -9.50 5.14 -0.45
CA PHE A 62 -9.55 4.39 0.79
C PHE A 62 -10.60 3.25 0.74
N PRO A 63 -10.25 1.99 1.07
CA PRO A 63 -11.09 0.83 0.77
C PRO A 63 -12.17 0.58 1.84
N THR A 64 -13.11 1.52 1.99
CA THR A 64 -14.17 1.52 3.02
C THR A 64 -15.05 0.26 3.05
N LYS A 65 -15.13 -0.47 1.94
CA LYS A 65 -15.91 -1.73 1.86
C LYS A 65 -15.15 -2.94 2.42
N SER A 66 -13.82 -2.89 2.39
CA SER A 66 -12.95 -4.03 2.69
C SER A 66 -12.32 -3.94 4.08
N VAL A 67 -12.16 -2.73 4.61
CA VAL A 67 -11.65 -2.50 5.96
C VAL A 67 -12.75 -2.02 6.90
N LYS A 68 -12.66 -2.42 8.19
CA LYS A 68 -13.65 -2.12 9.23
C LYS A 68 -13.30 -0.92 10.12
N TRP A 69 -12.22 -0.23 9.81
CA TRP A 69 -11.72 0.92 10.57
C TRP A 69 -11.87 2.19 9.75
N GLU A 70 -12.01 3.33 10.43
CA GLU A 70 -12.17 4.63 9.79
C GLU A 70 -10.86 5.42 9.85
N TYR A 71 -10.16 5.34 10.99
CA TYR A 71 -8.92 6.07 11.21
C TYR A 71 -7.73 5.13 11.38
N LYS A 72 -6.61 5.48 10.76
CA LYS A 72 -5.34 4.73 10.90
C LYS A 72 -4.87 4.62 12.36
N THR A 73 -5.21 5.59 13.20
CA THR A 73 -4.87 5.58 14.64
C THR A 73 -5.56 4.48 15.42
N GLU A 74 -6.60 3.86 14.87
CA GLU A 74 -7.30 2.69 15.43
C GLU A 74 -6.60 1.37 15.04
N THR A 75 -5.45 1.45 14.38
CA THR A 75 -4.71 0.32 13.82
C THR A 75 -3.22 0.42 14.14
N ASP A 76 -2.48 -0.66 13.86
CA ASP A 76 -1.02 -0.68 13.99
C ASP A 76 -0.28 -0.18 12.74
N LEU A 77 -0.96 0.49 11.80
CA LEU A 77 -0.35 0.95 10.53
C LEU A 77 0.74 2.03 10.72
N PHE A 78 0.80 2.66 11.90
CA PHE A 78 1.87 3.61 12.25
C PHE A 78 3.04 2.97 12.99
N GLU A 79 3.04 1.66 13.21
CA GLU A 79 4.06 1.02 14.05
C GLU A 79 5.47 1.19 13.48
N LEU A 80 5.63 1.06 12.16
CA LEU A 80 6.92 1.28 11.49
C LEU A 80 7.44 2.72 11.67
N LEU A 81 6.55 3.72 11.56
CA LEU A 81 6.89 5.11 11.81
C LEU A 81 7.37 5.32 13.25
N LYS A 82 6.69 4.72 14.24
CA LYS A 82 7.03 4.83 15.67
C LYS A 82 8.38 4.17 15.98
N THR A 83 8.70 3.06 15.33
CA THR A 83 9.97 2.34 15.52
C THR A 83 11.10 2.85 14.63
N HIS A 84 10.89 3.95 13.88
CA HIS A 84 11.85 4.49 12.91
C HIS A 84 12.33 3.45 11.87
N CYS A 85 11.45 2.52 11.51
CA CYS A 85 11.69 1.48 10.52
C CYS A 85 10.83 1.70 9.27
N TYR A 86 11.13 0.96 8.20
CA TYR A 86 10.29 0.95 7.00
C TYR A 86 10.16 -0.47 6.45
N GLY A 87 9.09 -0.71 5.70
CA GLY A 87 8.82 -2.00 5.08
C GLY A 87 9.65 -2.19 3.82
N LEU A 88 10.31 -3.34 3.69
CA LEU A 88 11.06 -3.78 2.51
C LEU A 88 10.25 -4.70 1.61
N ALA A 89 9.37 -5.52 2.20
CA ALA A 89 8.48 -6.41 1.47
C ALA A 89 7.17 -6.59 2.24
N ILE A 90 6.09 -6.87 1.51
CA ILE A 90 4.75 -7.13 2.06
C ILE A 90 4.28 -8.47 1.51
N ALA A 91 3.75 -9.34 2.37
CA ALA A 91 3.12 -10.60 1.98
C ALA A 91 1.71 -10.65 2.57
N VAL A 92 0.73 -10.97 1.74
CA VAL A 92 -0.67 -11.09 2.14
C VAL A 92 -1.00 -12.57 2.33
N SER A 93 -1.77 -12.90 3.37
CA SER A 93 -2.24 -14.28 3.59
C SER A 93 -3.17 -14.73 2.47
N ASN A 94 -3.28 -16.05 2.26
CA ASN A 94 -4.08 -16.59 1.16
C ASN A 94 -5.59 -16.27 1.28
N ASP A 95 -6.09 -16.08 2.49
CA ASP A 95 -7.46 -15.66 2.79
C ASP A 95 -7.64 -14.12 2.80
N GLY A 96 -6.57 -13.36 2.57
CA GLY A 96 -6.57 -11.90 2.56
C GLY A 96 -6.85 -11.23 3.91
N SER A 97 -6.94 -11.99 5.01
CA SER A 97 -7.30 -11.46 6.33
C SER A 97 -6.14 -10.79 7.06
N LYS A 98 -4.90 -11.13 6.67
CA LYS A 98 -3.67 -10.66 7.30
C LYS A 98 -2.64 -10.29 6.25
N PHE A 99 -1.67 -9.48 6.66
CA PHE A 99 -0.44 -9.27 5.92
C PHE A 99 0.73 -9.21 6.91
N ALA A 100 1.92 -9.52 6.42
CA ALA A 100 3.17 -9.36 7.13
C ALA A 100 4.05 -8.35 6.37
N VAL A 101 4.83 -7.58 7.12
CA VAL A 101 5.83 -6.66 6.57
C VAL A 101 7.20 -7.12 7.03
N PHE A 102 8.09 -7.37 6.07
CA PHE A 102 9.52 -7.53 6.36
C PHE A 102 10.15 -6.15 6.41
N THR A 103 10.84 -5.82 7.49
CA THR A 103 11.23 -4.45 7.85
C THR A 103 12.73 -4.23 7.77
N SER A 104 13.13 -2.96 7.82
CA SER A 104 14.53 -2.53 7.74
C SER A 104 15.34 -2.71 9.02
N ASP A 105 14.68 -2.98 10.15
CA ASP A 105 15.36 -3.34 11.39
C ASP A 105 16.03 -4.71 11.26
N LYS A 106 17.09 -4.89 12.05
CA LYS A 106 17.85 -6.13 12.16
C LYS A 106 17.54 -6.81 13.48
#